data_AF-A0A957K7Z8-F1
#
_entry.id   AF-A0A957K7Z8-F1
#
_cell.length_a   1.000
_cell.length_b   1.000
_cell.length_c   1.000
_cell.angle_alpha   90.00
_cell.angle_beta   90.00
_cell.angle_gamma   90.00
#
_symmetry.space_group_name_H-M   'P 1'
#
loop_
_entity.id
_entity.type
_entity.pdbx_description
1 polymer ?
#
loop_
_entity_poly.entity_id
_entity_poly.type
_entity_poly.pdbx_seq_one_letter_code
_entity_poly.pdbx_strand_id
1 'polypeptide(L)'
;HPVKDIPVGPFLCIIAVIVGALAPDIDAEESQIKYEMGEAGLALSTWLQSFGVEHRGLTHYGLTGLIVTVSSGLLGWWLGYPDVGLAFGLGYLSHILADSLTLTGTPLLWPLQKEQNFHLLPAVLRIRTGGPVEPLIFIAVSILLLFLLPALVLPEWIKTLRHGL
;
A
#
# COMPACT_ATOMS: atom_id res chain seq x y z
N HIS A 1 -4.01 -27.48 -9.52
CA HIS A 1 -3.37 -26.17 -9.26
C HIS A 1 -2.41 -26.32 -8.10
N PRO A 2 -1.12 -26.03 -8.28
CA PRO A 2 -0.06 -26.41 -7.35
C PRO A 2 0.03 -25.43 -6.16
N VAL A 3 -1.07 -25.24 -5.40
CA VAL A 3 -1.03 -24.55 -4.10
C VAL A 3 -2.10 -25.11 -3.12
N LYS A 4 -2.89 -26.12 -3.52
CA LYS A 4 -4.05 -26.54 -2.71
C LYS A 4 -3.71 -27.05 -1.31
N ASP A 5 -2.45 -27.41 -1.01
CA ASP A 5 -2.11 -28.16 0.20
C ASP A 5 -0.90 -27.62 0.99
N ILE A 6 -0.43 -26.39 0.75
CA ILE A 6 0.72 -25.83 1.47
C ILE A 6 0.26 -24.76 2.50
N PRO A 7 0.40 -24.99 3.83
CA PRO A 7 0.02 -24.01 4.87
C PRO A 7 0.88 -22.74 4.87
N VAL A 8 1.89 -22.67 4.00
CA VAL A 8 2.80 -21.53 3.79
C VAL A 8 2.15 -20.43 2.94
N GLY A 9 1.07 -20.75 2.20
CA GLY A 9 0.35 -19.78 1.35
C GLY A 9 -0.14 -18.53 2.10
N PRO A 10 -0.86 -18.68 3.23
CA PRO A 10 -1.31 -17.54 4.04
C PRO A 10 -0.17 -16.70 4.61
N PHE A 11 0.91 -17.32 5.09
CA PHE A 11 2.07 -16.60 5.64
C PHE A 11 2.77 -15.77 4.55
N LEU A 12 2.97 -16.34 3.36
CA LEU A 12 3.52 -15.61 2.22
C LEU A 12 2.60 -14.47 1.77
N CYS A 13 1.29 -14.66 1.81
CA CYS A 13 0.34 -13.59 1.51
C CYS A 13 0.42 -12.45 2.55
N ILE A 14 0.54 -12.76 3.85
CA ILE A 14 0.70 -11.73 4.89
C ILE A 14 1.98 -10.93 4.66
N ILE A 15 3.10 -11.61 4.41
CA ILE A 15 4.38 -10.95 4.10
C ILE A 15 4.23 -10.10 2.84
N ALA A 16 3.61 -10.64 1.78
CA ALA A 16 3.40 -9.92 0.54
C ALA A 16 2.53 -8.67 0.71
N VAL A 17 1.44 -8.72 1.49
CA VAL A 17 0.62 -7.54 1.82
C VAL A 17 1.46 -6.49 2.55
N ILE A 18 2.25 -6.89 3.55
CA ILE A 18 3.08 -5.95 4.33
C ILE A 18 4.12 -5.29 3.42
N VAL A 19 4.87 -6.09 2.66
CA VAL A 19 5.88 -5.58 1.72
C VAL A 19 5.23 -4.70 0.66
N GLY A 20 4.08 -5.10 0.12
CA GLY A 20 3.32 -4.32 -0.85
C GLY A 20 2.87 -2.97 -0.29
N ALA A 21 2.39 -2.93 0.95
CA ALA A 21 1.97 -1.71 1.62
C ALA A 21 3.14 -0.76 1.92
N LEU A 22 4.34 -1.30 2.21
CA LEU A 22 5.55 -0.50 2.45
C LEU A 22 6.26 -0.06 1.17
N ALA A 23 6.06 -0.77 0.06
CA ALA A 23 6.75 -0.52 -1.21
C ALA A 23 6.61 0.90 -1.75
N PRO A 24 5.46 1.59 -1.65
CA PRO A 24 5.36 2.98 -2.09
C PRO A 24 6.30 3.92 -1.34
N ASP A 25 6.53 3.68 -0.05
CA ASP A 25 7.34 4.55 0.82
C ASP A 25 8.84 4.31 0.68
N ILE A 26 9.28 3.14 0.19
CA ILE A 26 10.70 2.86 -0.08
C ILE A 26 11.29 3.87 -1.09
N ASP A 27 10.50 4.34 -2.05
CA ASP A 27 10.91 5.36 -3.02
C ASP A 27 10.96 6.78 -2.43
N ALA A 28 10.36 7.02 -1.26
CA ALA A 28 10.48 8.31 -0.58
C ALA A 28 11.90 8.54 -0.02
N GLU A 29 12.61 7.46 0.35
CA GLU A 29 14.00 7.51 0.83
C GLU A 29 15.01 7.74 -0.31
N GLU A 30 14.72 7.34 -1.55
CA GLU A 30 15.58 7.66 -2.71
C GLU A 30 15.70 9.17 -2.95
N SER A 31 14.69 9.95 -2.55
CA SER A 31 14.75 11.42 -2.55
C SER A 31 15.72 11.99 -1.49
N GLN A 32 16.02 11.25 -0.42
CA GLN A 32 17.07 11.60 0.53
C GLN A 32 18.47 11.31 -0.04
N ILE A 33 18.61 10.33 -0.93
CA ILE A 33 19.85 10.12 -1.70
C ILE A 33 20.12 11.32 -2.63
N LYS A 34 19.08 12.01 -3.14
CA LYS A 34 19.24 13.29 -3.86
C LYS A 34 19.75 14.45 -2.98
N TYR A 35 19.54 14.43 -1.67
CA TYR A 35 20.15 15.41 -0.76
C TYR A 35 21.68 15.24 -0.67
N GLU A 36 22.21 14.06 -1.01
CA GLU A 36 23.65 13.84 -1.11
C GLU A 36 24.29 14.53 -2.34
N MET A 37 23.50 15.03 -3.31
CA MET A 37 23.98 15.75 -4.50
C MET A 37 24.37 17.22 -4.25
N GLY A 38 24.31 17.69 -3.00
CA GLY A 38 24.77 19.03 -2.60
C GLY A 38 23.84 20.19 -3.00
N GLU A 39 24.36 21.43 -2.92
CA GLU A 39 23.58 22.68 -3.00
C GLU A 39 22.77 22.84 -4.30
N ALA A 40 23.22 22.26 -5.41
CA ALA A 40 22.51 22.27 -6.69
C ALA A 40 21.21 21.43 -6.67
N GLY A 41 21.24 20.29 -5.97
CA GLY A 41 20.05 19.46 -5.76
C GLY A 41 19.02 20.13 -4.84
N LEU A 42 19.50 20.87 -3.83
CA LEU A 42 18.67 21.64 -2.92
C LEU A 42 18.04 22.87 -3.61
N ALA A 43 18.80 23.59 -4.44
CA ALA A 43 18.29 24.73 -5.18
C ALA A 43 17.23 24.33 -6.21
N LEU A 44 17.45 23.21 -6.90
CA LEU A 44 16.48 22.68 -7.86
C LEU A 44 15.22 22.14 -7.17
N SER A 45 15.36 21.41 -6.05
CA SER A 45 14.21 20.92 -5.30
C SER A 45 13.40 22.08 -4.70
N THR A 46 14.04 23.12 -4.18
CA THR A 46 13.38 24.33 -3.65
C THR A 46 12.69 25.13 -4.76
N TRP A 47 13.30 25.22 -5.95
CA TRP A 47 12.69 25.86 -7.12
C TRP A 47 11.50 25.07 -7.68
N LEU A 48 11.52 23.74 -7.63
CA LEU A 48 10.37 22.91 -8.01
C LEU A 48 9.25 22.95 -6.94
N GLN A 49 9.62 22.99 -5.66
CA GLN A 49 8.68 23.15 -4.54
C GLN A 49 7.93 24.49 -4.58
N SER A 50 8.56 25.56 -5.09
CA SER A 50 7.88 26.86 -5.25
C SER A 50 6.78 26.87 -6.32
N PHE A 51 6.70 25.81 -7.14
CA PHE A 51 5.58 25.51 -8.04
C PHE A 51 4.59 24.47 -7.46
N GLY A 52 4.67 24.15 -6.17
CA GLY A 52 3.73 23.22 -5.51
C GLY A 52 4.03 21.74 -5.75
N VAL A 53 5.23 21.40 -6.26
CA VAL A 53 5.67 20.01 -6.43
C VAL A 53 6.23 19.51 -5.09
N GLU A 54 5.38 19.00 -4.21
CA GLU A 54 5.82 18.14 -3.11
C GLU A 54 6.20 16.77 -3.69
N HIS A 55 7.47 16.38 -3.53
CA HIS A 55 7.99 15.08 -3.94
C HIS A 55 7.44 13.95 -3.04
N ARG A 56 6.16 13.61 -3.17
CA ARG A 56 5.72 12.22 -2.94
C ARG A 56 5.96 11.48 -4.26
N GLY A 57 6.75 10.41 -4.22
CA GLY A 57 7.40 9.80 -5.38
C GLY A 57 6.44 9.30 -6.46
N LEU A 58 7.01 8.80 -7.57
CA LEU A 58 6.26 8.21 -8.69
C LEU A 58 5.34 7.03 -8.27
N THR A 59 5.55 6.52 -7.06
CA THR A 59 4.86 5.39 -6.44
C THR A 59 3.54 5.73 -5.79
N HIS A 60 3.33 6.99 -5.38
CA HIS A 60 2.11 7.40 -4.68
C HIS A 60 1.01 7.87 -5.65
N TYR A 61 0.98 7.38 -6.90
CA TYR A 61 -0.11 7.69 -7.82
C TYR A 61 -1.15 6.59 -7.84
N GLY A 62 -2.43 6.96 -7.89
CA GLY A 62 -3.53 6.01 -8.05
C GLY A 62 -3.36 5.10 -9.27
N LEU A 63 -2.88 5.66 -10.38
CA LEU A 63 -2.55 4.90 -11.59
C LEU A 63 -1.39 3.91 -11.37
N THR A 64 -0.33 4.33 -10.68
CA THR A 64 0.78 3.42 -10.31
C THR A 64 0.27 2.29 -9.42
N GLY A 65 -0.59 2.58 -8.45
CA GLY A 65 -1.24 1.57 -7.62
C GLY A 65 -2.02 0.54 -8.41
N LEU A 66 -2.81 0.99 -9.39
CA LEU A 66 -3.56 0.10 -10.27
C LEU A 66 -2.62 -0.76 -11.14
N ILE A 67 -1.58 -0.15 -11.74
CA ILE A 67 -0.60 -0.84 -12.58
C ILE A 67 0.16 -1.89 -11.77
N VAL A 68 0.62 -1.54 -10.56
CA VAL A 68 1.33 -2.46 -9.67
C VAL A 68 0.40 -3.59 -9.24
N THR A 69 -0.85 -3.30 -8.90
CA THR A 69 -1.83 -4.33 -8.50
C THR A 69 -2.09 -5.32 -9.63
N VAL A 70 -2.34 -4.82 -10.84
CA VAL A 70 -2.60 -5.68 -12.01
C VAL A 70 -1.35 -6.46 -12.40
N SER A 71 -0.19 -5.80 -12.47
CA SER A 71 1.06 -6.45 -12.91
C SER A 71 1.55 -7.50 -11.91
N SER A 72 1.47 -7.23 -10.60
CA SER A 72 1.81 -8.21 -9.55
C SER A 72 0.85 -9.40 -9.53
N GLY A 73 -0.45 -9.18 -9.73
CA GLY A 73 -1.43 -10.26 -9.87
C GLY A 73 -1.17 -11.15 -11.10
N LEU A 74 -0.88 -10.53 -12.26
CA LEU A 74 -0.53 -11.26 -13.49
C LEU A 74 0.79 -12.02 -13.35
N LEU A 75 1.80 -11.41 -12.73
CA LEU A 75 3.08 -12.06 -12.46
C LEU A 75 2.91 -13.23 -11.50
N GLY A 76 2.15 -13.04 -10.41
CA GLY A 76 1.81 -14.11 -9.47
C GLY A 76 1.10 -15.27 -10.18
N TRP A 77 0.13 -14.98 -11.04
CA TRP A 77 -0.55 -15.99 -11.84
C TRP A 77 0.43 -16.76 -12.75
N TRP A 78 1.31 -16.05 -13.46
CA TRP A 78 2.31 -16.64 -14.35
C TRP A 78 3.32 -17.53 -13.61
N LEU A 79 3.73 -17.13 -12.41
CA LEU A 79 4.63 -17.87 -11.53
C LEU A 79 3.95 -19.02 -10.75
N GLY A 80 2.62 -19.16 -10.85
CA GLY A 80 1.86 -20.17 -10.12
C GLY A 80 1.49 -19.80 -8.68
N TYR A 81 1.70 -18.54 -8.28
CA TYR A 81 1.36 -17.96 -6.97
C TYR A 81 0.42 -16.75 -7.10
N PRO A 82 -0.79 -16.92 -7.67
CA PRO A 82 -1.72 -15.80 -7.90
C PRO A 82 -2.11 -15.08 -6.61
N ASP A 83 -2.30 -15.82 -5.52
CA ASP A 83 -2.72 -15.26 -4.24
C ASP A 83 -1.65 -14.33 -3.64
N VAL A 84 -0.37 -14.68 -3.79
CA VAL A 84 0.77 -13.88 -3.31
C VAL A 84 0.94 -12.61 -4.15
N GLY A 85 0.81 -12.73 -5.48
CA GLY A 85 0.86 -11.57 -6.38
C GLY A 85 -0.26 -10.58 -6.09
N LEU A 86 -1.48 -11.07 -5.92
CA LEU A 86 -2.63 -10.24 -5.53
C LEU A 86 -2.47 -9.64 -4.13
N ALA A 87 -1.96 -10.41 -3.17
CA ALA A 87 -1.68 -9.93 -1.81
C ALA A 87 -0.72 -8.73 -1.82
N PHE A 88 0.37 -8.81 -2.59
CA PHE A 88 1.28 -7.68 -2.78
C PHE A 88 0.59 -6.46 -3.38
N GLY A 89 -0.14 -6.66 -4.50
CA GLY A 89 -0.87 -5.60 -5.17
C GLY A 89 -1.88 -4.89 -4.27
N LEU A 90 -2.65 -5.66 -3.50
CA LEU A 90 -3.63 -5.14 -2.54
C LEU A 90 -2.96 -4.38 -1.40
N GLY A 91 -1.80 -4.82 -0.92
CA GLY A 91 -0.98 -4.07 0.03
C GLY A 91 -0.62 -2.70 -0.54
N TYR A 92 -0.08 -2.67 -1.75
CA TYR A 92 0.31 -1.43 -2.43
C TYR A 92 -0.88 -0.48 -2.63
N LEU A 93 -2.01 -1.01 -3.10
CA LEU A 93 -3.23 -0.23 -3.29
C LEU A 93 -3.77 0.32 -1.97
N SER A 94 -3.69 -0.46 -0.88
CA SER A 94 -4.16 -0.02 0.44
C SER A 94 -3.41 1.21 0.96
N HIS A 95 -2.11 1.32 0.67
CA HIS A 95 -1.30 2.49 1.02
C HIS A 95 -1.77 3.75 0.29
N ILE A 96 -1.97 3.64 -1.02
CA ILE A 96 -2.48 4.73 -1.87
C ILE A 96 -3.89 5.15 -1.42
N LEU A 97 -4.75 4.17 -1.10
CA LEU A 97 -6.08 4.45 -0.58
C LEU A 97 -5.99 5.18 0.78
N ALA A 98 -5.10 4.74 1.67
CA ALA A 98 -4.89 5.40 2.96
C ALA A 98 -4.44 6.86 2.77
N ASP A 99 -3.51 7.13 1.86
CA ASP A 99 -3.08 8.48 1.50
C ASP A 99 -4.25 9.34 1.00
N SER A 100 -5.16 8.76 0.21
CA SER A 100 -6.32 9.49 -0.33
C SER A 100 -7.39 9.85 0.73
N LEU A 101 -7.32 9.27 1.93
CA LEU A 101 -8.15 9.64 3.08
C LEU A 101 -7.56 10.84 3.85
N THR A 102 -6.30 11.19 3.60
CA THR A 102 -5.60 12.27 4.32
C THR A 102 -5.99 13.66 3.82
N LEU A 103 -5.57 14.70 4.54
CA LEU A 103 -5.70 16.09 4.10
C LEU A 103 -4.92 16.37 2.81
N THR A 104 -3.76 15.72 2.64
CA THR A 104 -2.92 15.86 1.44
C THR A 104 -3.59 15.19 0.24
N GLY A 105 -4.18 14.01 0.45
CA GLY A 105 -4.77 13.20 -0.62
C GLY A 105 -3.70 12.59 -1.54
N THR A 106 -4.15 12.06 -2.67
CA THR A 106 -3.29 11.32 -3.60
C THR A 106 -3.53 11.76 -5.04
N PRO A 107 -2.50 12.06 -5.84
CA PRO A 107 -2.68 12.31 -7.27
C PRO A 107 -3.12 11.01 -7.97
N LEU A 108 -4.29 10.98 -8.62
CA LEU A 108 -4.74 9.75 -9.29
C LEU A 108 -4.06 9.52 -10.63
N LEU A 109 -4.02 10.55 -11.48
CA LEU A 109 -3.73 10.44 -12.90
C LEU A 109 -2.44 11.14 -13.33
N TRP A 110 -1.56 11.50 -12.40
CA TRP A 110 -0.25 12.06 -12.77
C TRP A 110 0.60 10.96 -13.45
N PRO A 111 1.31 11.21 -14.58
CA PRO A 111 1.60 12.49 -15.24
C PRO A 111 0.55 13.02 -16.24
N LEU A 112 -0.55 12.30 -16.47
CA LEU A 112 -1.57 12.64 -17.46
C LEU A 112 -2.45 13.84 -17.05
N GLN A 113 -2.56 14.17 -15.76
CA GLN A 113 -3.28 15.35 -15.25
C GLN A 113 -2.53 16.08 -14.13
N LYS A 114 -2.21 17.36 -14.35
CA LYS A 114 -1.55 18.23 -13.36
C LYS A 114 -2.47 18.55 -12.17
N GLU A 115 -1.93 18.33 -10.97
CA GLU A 115 -2.19 19.11 -9.74
C GLU A 115 -3.54 18.94 -9.01
N GLN A 116 -4.35 17.93 -9.33
CA GLN A 116 -5.53 17.62 -8.51
C GLN A 116 -5.30 16.37 -7.66
N ASN A 117 -5.02 16.59 -6.38
CA ASN A 117 -5.05 15.52 -5.39
C ASN A 117 -6.49 15.05 -5.20
N PHE A 118 -6.68 13.75 -5.33
CA PHE A 118 -7.93 13.11 -5.04
C PHE A 118 -8.05 12.86 -3.54
N HIS A 119 -9.26 13.11 -3.03
CA HIS A 119 -9.62 12.83 -1.66
C HIS A 119 -10.85 11.95 -1.65
N LEU A 120 -10.77 10.79 -0.99
CA LEU A 120 -11.92 9.91 -0.77
C LEU A 120 -12.93 10.52 0.21
N LEU A 121 -12.45 11.36 1.14
CA LEU A 121 -13.27 11.96 2.18
C LEU A 121 -13.61 13.43 1.90
N PRO A 122 -14.81 13.89 2.27
CA PRO A 122 -15.14 15.31 2.27
C PRO A 122 -14.20 16.07 3.21
N ALA A 123 -13.94 17.35 2.94
CA ALA A 123 -12.89 18.14 3.60
C ALA A 123 -12.91 18.07 5.14
N VAL A 124 -14.10 17.99 5.75
CA VAL A 124 -14.33 17.90 7.20
C VAL A 124 -13.92 16.57 7.84
N LEU A 125 -13.86 15.48 7.05
CA LEU A 125 -13.56 14.13 7.55
C LEU A 125 -12.14 13.67 7.19
N ARG A 126 -11.37 14.50 6.47
CA ARG A 126 -10.01 14.15 6.05
C ARG A 126 -9.08 14.02 7.25
N ILE A 127 -8.26 12.99 7.23
CA ILE A 127 -7.37 12.64 8.33
C ILE A 127 -6.09 13.49 8.24
N ARG A 128 -5.69 14.09 9.35
CA ARG A 128 -4.41 14.80 9.43
C ARG A 128 -3.29 13.80 9.69
N THR A 129 -2.29 13.79 8.80
CA THR A 129 -1.11 12.93 8.95
C THR A 129 -0.36 13.26 10.25
N GLY A 130 0.04 12.24 11.01
CA GLY A 130 0.67 12.38 12.34
C GLY A 130 -0.27 12.88 13.44
N GLY A 131 -1.58 12.92 13.19
CA GLY A 131 -2.60 13.30 14.17
C GLY A 131 -3.01 12.13 15.08
N PRO A 132 -3.72 12.40 16.19
CA PRO A 132 -4.15 11.36 17.14
C PRO A 132 -5.19 10.37 16.57
N VAL A 133 -5.75 10.66 15.40
CA VAL A 133 -6.72 9.81 14.70
C VAL A 133 -6.04 8.59 14.08
N GLU A 134 -4.80 8.70 13.62
CA GLU A 134 -4.05 7.58 13.03
C GLU A 134 -3.84 6.41 13.99
N PRO A 135 -3.27 6.60 15.21
CA PRO A 135 -3.12 5.51 16.16
C PRO A 135 -4.47 4.95 16.61
N LEU A 136 -5.54 5.77 16.66
CA LEU A 136 -6.89 5.30 16.97
C LEU A 136 -7.44 4.36 15.89
N ILE A 137 -7.29 4.73 14.62
CA ILE A 137 -7.68 3.87 13.48
C ILE A 137 -6.85 2.58 13.49
N PHE A 138 -5.53 2.69 13.71
CA PHE A 138 -4.65 1.53 13.80
C PHE A 138 -5.08 0.55 14.90
N ILE A 139 -5.38 1.06 16.09
CA ILE A 139 -5.87 0.26 17.22
C ILE A 139 -7.22 -0.38 16.86
N ALA A 140 -8.16 0.39 16.32
CA ALA A 140 -9.49 -0.10 15.96
C ALA A 140 -9.41 -1.23 14.90
N VAL A 141 -8.59 -1.06 13.86
CA VAL A 141 -8.36 -2.07 12.83
C VAL A 141 -7.65 -3.29 13.42
N SER A 142 -6.65 -3.10 14.28
CA SER A 142 -5.94 -4.21 14.94
C SER A 142 -6.87 -5.05 15.82
N ILE A 143 -7.74 -4.40 16.59
CA ILE A 143 -8.77 -5.06 17.41
C ILE A 143 -9.74 -5.83 16.49
N LEU A 144 -10.23 -5.18 15.43
CA LEU A 144 -11.13 -5.80 14.47
C LEU A 144 -10.51 -7.05 13.83
N LEU A 145 -9.26 -6.98 13.40
CA LEU A 145 -8.52 -8.10 12.82
C LEU A 145 -8.29 -9.22 13.85
N LEU A 146 -7.98 -8.88 15.11
CA LEU A 146 -7.83 -9.86 16.19
C LEU A 146 -9.10 -10.69 16.39
N PHE A 147 -10.28 -10.09 16.21
CA PHE A 147 -11.56 -10.79 16.35
C PHE A 147 -12.01 -11.50 15.06
N LEU A 148 -11.78 -10.91 13.88
CA LEU A 148 -12.23 -11.47 12.60
C LEU A 148 -11.33 -12.57 12.06
N LEU A 149 -10.01 -12.47 12.20
CA LEU A 149 -9.07 -13.44 11.64
C LEU A 149 -9.29 -14.86 12.19
N PRO A 150 -9.45 -15.08 13.51
CA PRO A 150 -9.77 -16.40 14.02
C PRO A 150 -11.09 -16.92 13.46
N ALA A 151 -12.13 -16.09 13.37
CA ALA A 151 -13.43 -16.52 12.83
C ALA A 151 -13.35 -16.96 11.36
N LEU A 152 -12.49 -16.33 10.57
CA LEU A 152 -12.28 -16.66 9.15
C LEU A 152 -11.38 -17.88 8.95
N VAL A 153 -10.36 -18.04 9.80
CA VAL A 153 -9.28 -19.02 9.62
C VAL A 153 -9.52 -20.33 10.37
N LEU A 154 -10.11 -20.27 11.58
CA LEU A 154 -10.36 -21.46 12.41
C LEU A 154 -11.18 -22.55 11.71
N PRO A 155 -12.26 -22.25 10.95
CA PRO A 155 -13.05 -23.29 10.29
C PRO A 155 -12.26 -24.12 9.27
N GLU A 156 -11.35 -23.49 8.52
CA GLU A 156 -10.52 -24.18 7.53
C GLU A 156 -9.43 -25.02 8.20
N TRP A 157 -8.80 -24.49 9.26
CA TRP A 157 -7.82 -25.26 10.04
C TRP A 157 -8.44 -26.48 10.71
N ILE A 158 -9.66 -26.36 11.25
CA ILE A 158 -10.40 -27.48 11.84
C ILE A 158 -10.70 -28.56 10.79
N LYS A 159 -11.07 -28.18 9.56
CA LYS A 159 -11.29 -29.14 8.46
C LYS A 159 -10.00 -29.87 8.08
N THR A 160 -8.89 -29.15 7.95
CA THR A 160 -7.57 -29.75 7.64
C THR A 160 -7.14 -30.76 8.71
N LEU A 161 -7.29 -30.41 9.99
CA LEU A 161 -6.97 -31.32 11.10
C LEU A 161 -7.85 -32.58 11.12
N ARG A 162 -9.12 -32.48 10.69
CA ARG A 162 -10.04 -33.62 10.62
C ARG A 162 -9.82 -34.55 9.44
N HIS A 163 -9.24 -34.07 8.33
CA HIS A 163 -8.96 -34.89 7.15
C HIS A 163 -7.55 -35.48 7.14
N GLY A 164 -6.66 -35.02 8.01
CA GLY A 164 -5.30 -35.55 8.20
C GLY A 164 -5.14 -36.58 9.34
N LEU A 165 -6.20 -36.83 10.12
CA LEU A 165 -6.31 -37.88 11.14
C LEU A 165 -7.22 -39.01 10.63
#